data_AF-A0A973TV44-F1
#
_entry.id   AF-A0A973TV44-F1
#
_cell.length_a   1.000
_cell.length_b   1.000
_cell.length_c   1.000
_cell.angle_alpha   90.00
_cell.angle_beta   90.00
_cell.angle_gamma   90.00
#
_symmetry.space_group_name_H-M   'P 1'
#
loop_
_entity.id
_entity.type
_entity.pdbx_description
1 polymer ?
#
loop_
_entity_poly.entity_id
_entity_poly.type
_entity_poly.pdbx_seq_one_letter_code
_entity_poly.pdbx_strand_id
1 'polypeptide(L)'
;MARATLHGVREIRALVTVGDRFVGEAEPFTVDSPWWNDVEPVTARLDEVLGVTTSVLRLVGTTARGSRDGVVTYQVEADRVPGRGLTPGGRHSFPDHPLRMPWARPGGPAELVAWARRHVDVTGPVVQVKTWNLSCLYRLPTADGAVWAKATPPFMADEAEVIGMVASVDPSLAPRLIASEPGRVLLAEAPGVDCWQPGDDVVERIVPRWVAVQAALAGSASADSASAGGALAGG
;
A
#
# COMPACT_ATOMS: atom_id res chain seq x y z
N MET A 1 -29.15 6.66 14.80
CA MET A 1 -28.47 7.97 14.92
C MET A 1 -26.99 7.75 14.64
N ALA A 2 -26.54 8.06 13.42
CA ALA A 2 -25.13 7.95 13.04
C ALA A 2 -24.34 9.02 13.79
N ARG A 3 -23.49 8.60 14.71
CA ARG A 3 -22.54 9.48 15.40
C ARG A 3 -21.47 9.83 14.38
N ALA A 4 -21.35 11.10 14.01
CA ALA A 4 -20.29 11.58 13.15
C ALA A 4 -18.94 11.14 13.72
N THR A 5 -18.20 10.34 12.96
CA THR A 5 -16.82 9.98 13.26
C THR A 5 -16.03 11.29 13.38
N LEU A 6 -15.48 11.57 14.56
CA LEU A 6 -14.53 12.66 14.72
C LEU A 6 -13.31 12.30 13.87
N HIS A 7 -13.23 12.90 12.68
CA HIS A 7 -12.06 12.81 11.80
C HIS A 7 -10.89 13.43 12.56
N GLY A 8 -9.94 12.60 12.99
CA GLY A 8 -8.74 13.06 13.65
C GLY A 8 -7.90 13.80 12.61
N VAL A 9 -7.85 15.12 12.73
CA VAL A 9 -7.05 15.96 11.85
C VAL A 9 -5.59 15.85 12.24
N ARG A 10 -4.70 15.59 11.27
CA ARG A 10 -3.25 15.65 11.48
C ARG A 10 -2.62 16.74 10.62
N GLU A 11 -1.60 17.38 11.16
CA GLU A 11 -0.82 18.39 10.44
C GLU A 11 0.34 17.73 9.68
N ILE A 12 0.57 18.17 8.45
CA ILE A 12 1.57 17.62 7.55
C ILE A 12 2.67 18.65 7.31
N ARG A 13 3.91 18.20 7.43
CA ARG A 13 5.10 18.88 6.90
C ARG A 13 5.70 18.04 5.78
N ALA A 14 5.80 18.60 4.58
CA ALA A 14 6.29 17.89 3.41
C ALA A 14 7.66 18.42 2.96
N LEU A 15 8.69 17.61 3.17
CA LEU A 15 10.03 17.89 2.66
C LEU A 15 10.17 17.27 1.27
N VAL A 16 10.22 18.12 0.25
CA VAL A 16 10.10 17.71 -1.15
C VAL A 16 11.48 17.47 -1.77
N THR A 17 11.62 16.33 -2.44
CA THR A 17 12.79 15.94 -3.23
C THR A 17 12.43 15.71 -4.69
N VAL A 18 13.41 15.84 -5.58
CA VAL A 18 13.35 15.36 -6.97
C VAL A 18 14.54 14.43 -7.16
N GLY A 19 14.27 13.13 -7.29
CA GLY A 19 15.27 12.11 -7.03
C GLY A 19 15.84 12.27 -5.61
N ASP A 20 17.16 12.26 -5.49
CA ASP A 20 17.86 12.43 -4.20
C ASP A 20 17.99 13.90 -3.75
N ARG A 21 17.60 14.87 -4.58
CA ARG A 21 17.84 16.29 -4.29
C ARG A 21 16.66 16.91 -3.56
N PHE A 22 16.89 17.43 -2.35
CA PHE A 22 15.94 18.30 -1.67
C PHE A 22 15.74 19.63 -2.43
N VAL A 23 14.48 20.01 -2.65
CA VAL A 23 14.10 21.20 -3.44
C VAL A 23 13.30 22.23 -2.66
N GLY A 24 12.80 21.91 -1.47
CA GLY A 24 12.09 22.84 -0.60
C GLY A 24 11.07 22.14 0.30
N GLU A 25 10.44 22.93 1.15
CA GLU A 25 9.32 22.50 2.01
C GLU A 25 8.03 23.13 1.50
N ALA A 26 6.94 22.35 1.45
CA ALA A 26 5.61 22.90 1.18
C ALA A 26 5.04 23.54 2.46
N GLU A 27 4.22 24.58 2.30
CA GLU A 27 3.49 25.17 3.44
C GLU A 27 2.74 24.08 4.22
N PRO A 28 2.83 24.06 5.56
CA PRO A 28 2.11 23.07 6.37
C PRO A 28 0.61 23.10 6.11
N PHE A 29 -0.01 21.93 6.12
CA PHE A 29 -1.44 21.78 5.91
C PHE A 29 -2.00 20.61 6.72
N THR A 30 -3.32 20.57 6.87
CA THR A 30 -4.00 19.51 7.61
C THR A 30 -4.74 18.55 6.68
N VAL A 31 -4.85 17.29 7.10
CA VAL A 31 -5.68 16.27 6.43
C VAL A 31 -6.62 15.59 7.42
N ASP A 32 -7.80 15.19 6.96
CA ASP A 32 -8.86 14.62 7.79
C ASP A 32 -8.59 13.18 8.25
N SER A 33 -7.67 12.48 7.58
CA SER A 33 -7.27 11.14 7.99
C SER A 33 -6.34 11.21 9.21
N PRO A 34 -6.60 10.42 10.27
CA PRO A 34 -5.69 10.38 11.42
C PRO A 34 -4.47 9.49 11.16
N TRP A 35 -4.53 8.55 10.21
CA TRP A 35 -3.56 7.46 10.08
C TRP A 35 -2.33 7.83 9.25
N TRP A 36 -1.14 7.69 9.82
CA TRP A 36 0.11 8.10 9.15
C TRP A 36 0.42 7.37 7.85
N ASN A 37 -0.13 6.17 7.67
CA ASN A 37 0.09 5.41 6.45
C ASN A 37 -0.89 5.76 5.32
N ASP A 38 -1.97 6.48 5.62
CA ASP A 38 -2.96 6.92 4.63
C ASP A 38 -2.51 8.23 4.00
N VAL A 39 -2.02 8.17 2.75
CA VAL A 39 -1.32 9.29 2.10
C VAL A 39 -2.04 9.85 0.90
N GLU A 40 -3.17 9.26 0.50
CA GLU A 40 -4.04 9.81 -0.56
C GLU A 40 -4.38 11.30 -0.33
N PRO A 41 -4.88 11.74 0.84
CA PRO A 41 -5.16 13.16 1.05
C PRO A 41 -3.90 14.03 1.08
N VAL A 42 -2.74 13.45 1.33
CA VAL A 42 -1.45 14.17 1.37
C VAL A 42 -0.97 14.46 -0.05
N THR A 43 -0.90 13.43 -0.90
CA THR A 43 -0.47 13.59 -2.30
C THR A 43 -1.48 14.40 -3.09
N ALA A 44 -2.79 14.21 -2.88
CA ALA A 44 -3.81 15.03 -3.54
C ALA A 44 -3.62 16.53 -3.26
N ARG A 45 -3.37 16.90 -2.00
CA ARG A 45 -3.11 18.31 -1.64
C ARG A 45 -1.80 18.83 -2.21
N LEU A 46 -0.73 18.02 -2.15
CA LEU A 46 0.58 18.42 -2.68
C LEU A 46 0.56 18.59 -4.20
N ASP A 47 -0.12 17.70 -4.92
CA ASP A 47 -0.23 17.76 -6.38
C ASP A 47 -0.94 19.04 -6.83
N GLU A 48 -2.01 19.42 -6.12
CA GLU A 48 -2.74 20.67 -6.35
C GLU A 48 -1.84 21.90 -6.17
N VAL A 49 -1.21 22.03 -4.99
CA VAL A 49 -0.45 23.24 -4.63
C VAL A 49 0.85 23.36 -5.43
N LEU A 50 1.54 22.24 -5.68
CA LEU A 50 2.82 22.21 -6.38
C LEU A 50 2.66 22.15 -7.91
N GLY A 51 1.54 21.63 -8.41
CA GLY A 51 1.27 21.49 -9.84
C GLY A 51 2.12 20.42 -10.53
N VAL A 52 2.52 19.40 -9.78
CA VAL A 52 3.35 18.26 -10.20
C VAL A 52 2.82 17.00 -9.53
N THR A 53 3.11 15.82 -10.07
CA THR A 53 2.74 14.57 -9.38
C THR A 53 3.71 14.32 -8.23
N THR A 54 3.18 13.93 -7.08
CA THR A 54 3.97 13.62 -5.89
C THR A 54 3.76 12.21 -5.37
N SER A 55 4.72 11.73 -4.59
CA SER A 55 4.66 10.44 -3.89
C SER A 55 5.29 10.59 -2.52
N VAL A 56 4.59 10.17 -1.48
CA VAL A 56 5.16 10.06 -0.14
C VAL A 56 6.11 8.86 -0.12
N LEU A 57 7.38 9.10 0.18
CA LEU A 57 8.40 8.06 0.31
C LEU A 57 8.36 7.43 1.70
N ARG A 58 8.44 8.27 2.74
CA ARG A 58 8.46 7.81 4.14
C ARG A 58 8.15 8.92 5.13
N LEU A 59 7.67 8.52 6.31
CA LEU A 59 7.67 9.37 7.50
C LEU A 59 9.11 9.54 8.00
N VAL A 60 9.50 10.78 8.29
CA VAL A 60 10.84 11.14 8.82
C VAL A 60 10.80 11.83 10.18
N GLY A 61 9.61 12.24 10.65
CA GLY A 61 9.44 12.80 11.99
C GLY A 61 7.98 12.84 12.40
N THR A 62 7.71 12.79 13.70
CA THR A 62 6.37 12.97 14.26
C THR A 62 6.44 13.52 15.69
N THR A 63 5.43 14.29 16.10
CA THR A 63 5.26 14.75 17.48
C THR A 63 4.40 13.80 18.33
N ALA A 64 3.64 12.90 17.69
CA ALA A 64 2.78 11.95 18.36
C ALA A 64 3.45 10.56 18.50
N ARG A 65 2.96 9.77 19.46
CA ARG A 65 3.35 8.35 19.61
C ARG A 65 2.32 7.46 18.91
N GLY A 66 2.75 6.33 18.36
CA GLY A 66 1.86 5.32 17.78
C GLY A 66 1.91 5.31 16.26
N SER A 67 0.75 5.44 15.61
CA SER A 67 0.59 5.37 14.14
C SER A 67 -0.46 6.36 13.60
N ARG A 68 -0.82 7.36 14.42
CA ARG A 68 -1.91 8.30 14.15
C ARG A 68 -1.69 9.67 14.80
N ASP A 69 -2.39 10.68 14.27
CA ASP A 69 -2.49 12.05 14.77
C ASP A 69 -1.13 12.80 14.84
N GLY A 70 -1.14 14.03 15.37
CA GLY A 70 0.05 14.85 15.57
C GLY A 70 0.54 15.61 14.33
N VAL A 71 1.74 16.18 14.44
CA VAL A 71 2.46 16.78 13.31
C VAL A 71 3.31 15.68 12.69
N VAL A 72 3.13 15.41 11.40
CA VAL A 72 3.81 14.35 10.67
C VAL A 72 4.67 14.95 9.58
N THR A 73 5.96 14.67 9.63
CA THR A 73 6.90 15.09 8.59
C THR A 73 7.16 13.94 7.63
N TYR A 74 6.87 14.14 6.34
CA TYR A 74 7.18 13.19 5.28
C TYR A 74 8.35 13.66 4.41
N GLN A 75 9.16 12.71 3.98
CA GLN A 75 9.92 12.86 2.75
C GLN A 75 8.98 12.56 1.57
N VAL A 76 8.85 13.52 0.66
CA VAL A 76 8.00 13.43 -0.53
C VAL A 76 8.87 13.57 -1.77
N GLU A 77 8.65 12.70 -2.76
CA GLU A 77 9.26 12.84 -4.08
C GLU A 77 8.26 13.52 -5.03
N ALA A 78 8.73 14.50 -5.80
CA ALA A 78 8.03 15.10 -6.91
C ALA A 78 8.62 14.60 -8.24
N ASP A 79 7.77 14.40 -9.25
CA ASP A 79 8.18 13.93 -10.59
C ASP A 79 9.14 14.90 -11.30
N ARG A 80 9.02 16.20 -11.01
CA ARG A 80 9.90 17.28 -11.46
C ARG A 80 9.94 18.39 -10.43
N VAL A 81 10.87 19.33 -10.62
CA VAL A 81 11.00 20.50 -9.74
C VAL A 81 9.72 21.35 -9.81
N PRO A 82 9.00 21.57 -8.69
CA PRO A 82 7.86 22.48 -8.68
C PRO A 82 8.29 23.92 -8.99
N GLY A 83 7.49 24.62 -9.80
CA GLY A 83 7.70 26.04 -10.09
C GLY A 83 7.07 26.99 -9.06
N ARG A 84 6.33 26.46 -8.08
CA ARG A 84 5.57 27.19 -7.08
C ARG A 84 5.35 26.34 -5.82
N GLY A 85 4.82 26.96 -4.77
CA GLY A 85 4.32 26.24 -3.59
C GLY A 85 5.38 25.63 -2.69
N LEU A 86 6.66 25.88 -2.98
CA LEU A 86 7.78 25.53 -2.13
C LEU A 86 8.42 26.78 -1.56
N THR A 87 8.68 26.74 -0.26
CA THR A 87 9.63 27.64 0.39
C THR A 87 11.02 27.03 0.24
N PRO A 88 11.96 27.69 -0.46
CA PRO A 88 13.33 27.20 -0.57
C PRO A 88 13.93 27.08 0.84
N GLY A 89 14.45 25.90 1.16
CA GLY A 89 15.10 25.62 2.44
C GLY A 89 16.61 25.51 2.31
N GLY A 90 17.27 25.32 3.47
CA GLY A 90 18.67 24.88 3.51
C GLY A 90 18.85 23.46 2.96
N ARG A 91 20.04 22.88 3.14
CA ARG A 91 20.27 21.49 2.77
C ARG A 91 19.58 20.56 3.77
N HIS A 92 18.76 19.65 3.27
CA HIS A 92 18.29 18.49 4.02
C HIS A 92 18.90 17.22 3.43
N SER A 93 19.34 16.30 4.31
CA SER A 93 19.80 14.97 3.92
C SER A 93 18.80 13.92 4.39
N PHE A 94 18.60 12.90 3.54
CA PHE A 94 17.76 11.75 3.85
C PHE A 94 18.65 10.51 3.85
N PRO A 95 19.43 10.27 4.91
CA PRO A 95 20.35 9.13 4.95
C PRO A 95 19.57 7.83 4.71
N ASP A 96 20.24 6.93 3.99
CA ASP A 96 19.69 5.60 3.77
C ASP A 96 19.67 4.80 5.08
N HIS A 97 18.85 3.75 5.11
CA HIS A 97 18.76 2.84 6.24
C HIS A 97 18.66 1.40 5.72
N PRO A 98 19.34 0.40 6.33
CA PRO A 98 19.29 -0.99 5.85
C PRO A 98 17.86 -1.56 5.79
N LEU A 99 16.99 -1.14 6.71
CA LEU A 99 15.58 -1.53 6.74
C LEU A 99 14.66 -0.63 5.90
N ARG A 100 15.20 0.33 5.14
CA ARG A 100 14.41 1.14 4.22
C ARG A 100 13.89 0.21 3.12
N MET A 101 12.59 0.24 2.89
CA MET A 101 11.97 -0.57 1.84
C MET A 101 12.20 0.04 0.45
N PRO A 102 12.18 -0.76 -0.64
CA PRO A 102 12.40 -0.26 -2.00
C PRO A 102 11.45 0.90 -2.39
N TRP A 103 10.16 0.79 -2.07
CA TRP A 103 9.17 1.84 -2.35
C TRP A 103 9.36 3.12 -1.53
N ALA A 104 10.19 3.09 -0.48
CA ALA A 104 10.49 4.26 0.32
C ALA A 104 11.74 5.00 -0.18
N ARG A 105 12.39 4.53 -1.26
CA ARG A 105 13.52 5.20 -1.93
C ARG A 105 13.03 6.06 -3.09
N PRO A 106 13.79 7.10 -3.48
CA PRO A 106 13.51 7.85 -4.70
C PRO A 106 13.35 6.92 -5.90
N GLY A 107 12.32 7.16 -6.71
CA GLY A 107 11.93 6.33 -7.85
C GLY A 107 11.16 5.05 -7.50
N GLY A 108 11.17 4.59 -6.25
CA GLY A 108 10.51 3.35 -5.82
C GLY A 108 8.99 3.32 -6.09
N PRO A 109 8.22 4.35 -5.71
CA PRO A 109 6.79 4.41 -6.02
C PRO A 109 6.52 4.44 -7.53
N ALA A 110 7.33 5.18 -8.30
CA ALA A 110 7.20 5.25 -9.75
C ALA A 110 7.50 3.89 -10.42
N GLU A 111 8.45 3.13 -9.90
CA GLU A 111 8.75 1.77 -10.36
C GLU A 111 7.56 0.82 -10.16
N LEU A 112 6.89 0.87 -9.00
CA LEU A 112 5.69 0.07 -8.74
C LEU A 112 4.55 0.42 -9.72
N VAL A 113 4.34 1.71 -10.00
CA VAL A 113 3.34 2.15 -10.98
C VAL A 113 3.72 1.72 -12.40
N ALA A 114 4.99 1.87 -12.78
CA ALA A 114 5.49 1.44 -14.09
C ALA A 114 5.35 -0.07 -14.28
N TRP A 115 5.57 -0.85 -13.22
CA TRP A 115 5.31 -2.28 -13.20
C TRP A 115 3.83 -2.60 -13.47
N ALA A 116 2.92 -2.00 -12.70
CA ALA A 116 1.48 -2.26 -12.83
C ALA A 116 0.96 -1.92 -14.24
N ARG A 117 1.44 -0.83 -14.84
CA ARG A 117 1.08 -0.39 -16.20
C ARG A 117 1.43 -1.38 -17.31
N ARG A 118 2.27 -2.38 -17.06
CA ARG A 118 2.55 -3.43 -18.05
C ARG A 118 1.43 -4.46 -18.17
N HIS A 119 0.50 -4.48 -17.22
CA HIS A 119 -0.54 -5.51 -17.11
C HIS A 119 -1.95 -4.96 -17.31
N VAL A 120 -2.15 -3.64 -17.29
CA VAL A 120 -3.45 -3.00 -17.43
C VAL A 120 -3.37 -1.69 -18.21
N ASP A 121 -4.44 -1.37 -18.92
CA ASP A 121 -4.62 -0.06 -19.55
C ASP A 121 -5.21 0.94 -18.52
N VAL A 122 -4.42 1.95 -18.18
CA VAL A 122 -4.80 2.96 -17.19
C VAL A 122 -5.56 4.09 -17.86
N THR A 123 -6.76 4.40 -17.36
CA THR A 123 -7.69 5.37 -17.97
C THR A 123 -7.67 6.75 -17.32
N GLY A 124 -6.86 6.97 -16.28
CA GLY A 124 -6.83 8.23 -15.53
C GLY A 124 -5.66 8.33 -14.53
N PRO A 125 -5.71 9.34 -13.64
CA PRO A 125 -4.67 9.55 -12.64
C PRO A 125 -4.51 8.34 -11.71
N VAL A 126 -3.25 7.97 -11.46
CA VAL A 126 -2.87 6.90 -10.53
C VAL A 126 -2.67 7.51 -9.14
N VAL A 127 -3.26 6.90 -8.12
CA VAL A 127 -3.33 7.49 -6.76
C VAL A 127 -2.53 6.64 -5.78
N GLN A 128 -1.57 7.25 -5.08
CA GLN A 128 -0.92 6.61 -3.94
C GLN A 128 -1.88 6.63 -2.75
N VAL A 129 -2.38 5.46 -2.36
CA VAL A 129 -3.39 5.36 -1.31
C VAL A 129 -2.74 5.24 0.05
N LYS A 130 -1.80 4.30 0.18
CA LYS A 130 -1.10 4.09 1.45
C LYS A 130 0.39 3.83 1.25
N THR A 131 1.20 4.21 2.24
CA THR A 131 2.62 3.85 2.31
C THR A 131 3.10 3.81 3.76
N TRP A 132 3.82 2.73 4.12
CA TRP A 132 4.53 2.58 5.38
C TRP A 132 5.59 1.47 5.27
N ASN A 133 6.19 1.06 6.39
CA ASN A 133 7.25 0.05 6.41
C ASN A 133 6.80 -1.37 6.03
N LEU A 134 5.48 -1.65 5.99
CA LEU A 134 4.96 -2.96 5.61
C LEU A 134 4.26 -2.99 4.26
N SER A 135 3.98 -1.83 3.63
CA SER A 135 3.40 -1.83 2.29
C SER A 135 3.40 -0.45 1.63
N CYS A 136 3.31 -0.44 0.31
CA CYS A 136 2.96 0.71 -0.52
C CYS A 136 1.85 0.31 -1.49
N LEU A 137 0.76 1.07 -1.53
CA LEU A 137 -0.45 0.78 -2.30
C LEU A 137 -0.75 1.93 -3.26
N TYR A 138 -1.00 1.58 -4.51
CA TYR A 138 -1.51 2.46 -5.55
C TYR A 138 -2.83 1.94 -6.09
N ARG A 139 -3.76 2.86 -6.35
CA ARG A 139 -5.00 2.60 -7.06
C ARG A 139 -4.87 3.15 -8.48
N LEU A 140 -5.13 2.31 -9.48
CA LEU A 140 -5.04 2.65 -10.90
C LEU A 140 -6.44 2.49 -11.51
N PRO A 141 -7.05 3.55 -12.08
CA PRO A 141 -8.32 3.41 -12.78
C PRO A 141 -8.12 2.70 -14.13
N THR A 142 -8.99 1.75 -14.46
CA THR A 142 -9.05 1.06 -15.76
C THR A 142 -10.47 1.12 -16.33
N ALA A 143 -10.70 0.60 -17.54
CA ALA A 143 -12.04 0.53 -18.12
C ALA A 143 -13.00 -0.39 -17.34
N ASP A 144 -12.47 -1.43 -16.70
CA ASP A 144 -13.24 -2.46 -15.99
C ASP A 144 -13.33 -2.23 -14.48
N GLY A 145 -12.99 -1.01 -14.02
CA GLY A 145 -12.91 -0.63 -12.61
C GLY A 145 -11.47 -0.36 -12.16
N ALA A 146 -11.30 -0.06 -10.88
CA ALA A 146 -9.97 0.18 -10.33
C ALA A 146 -9.19 -1.14 -10.14
N VAL A 147 -7.86 -1.05 -10.18
CA VAL A 147 -6.96 -2.12 -9.77
C VAL A 147 -5.95 -1.58 -8.76
N TRP A 148 -5.42 -2.47 -7.94
CA TRP A 148 -4.56 -2.14 -6.81
C TRP A 148 -3.18 -2.73 -7.00
N ALA A 149 -2.19 -1.88 -7.21
CA ALA A 149 -0.79 -2.28 -7.15
C ALA A 149 -0.30 -2.18 -5.70
N LYS A 150 0.26 -3.25 -5.18
CA LYS A 150 0.74 -3.33 -3.80
C LYS A 150 2.16 -3.88 -3.78
N ALA A 151 3.07 -3.18 -3.11
CA ALA A 151 4.38 -3.70 -2.76
C ALA A 151 4.39 -4.17 -1.30
N THR A 152 5.13 -5.25 -1.02
CA THR A 152 5.30 -5.87 0.30
C THR A 152 6.77 -6.14 0.60
N PRO A 153 7.16 -6.22 1.90
CA PRO A 153 8.52 -6.50 2.29
C PRO A 153 8.95 -7.92 1.93
N PRO A 154 10.24 -8.15 1.65
CA PRO A 154 10.76 -9.48 1.32
C PRO A 154 10.74 -10.47 2.49
N PHE A 155 10.50 -10.00 3.72
CA PHE A 155 10.38 -10.86 4.90
C PHE A 155 8.94 -11.37 5.13
N MET A 156 7.96 -10.89 4.36
CA MET A 156 6.60 -11.43 4.40
C MET A 156 6.49 -12.67 3.50
N ALA A 157 5.51 -13.51 3.81
CA ALA A 157 5.12 -14.60 2.91
C ALA A 157 4.72 -14.04 1.53
N ASP A 158 4.82 -14.88 0.50
CA ASP A 158 4.37 -14.52 -0.84
C ASP A 158 2.85 -14.32 -0.85
N GLU A 159 2.42 -13.06 -0.94
CA GLU A 159 1.00 -12.71 -0.92
C GLU A 159 0.25 -13.28 -2.12
N ALA A 160 0.90 -13.42 -3.28
CA ALA A 160 0.27 -14.00 -4.47
C ALA A 160 0.01 -15.50 -4.28
N GLU A 161 0.97 -16.22 -3.67
CA GLU A 161 0.81 -17.64 -3.34
C GLU A 161 -0.34 -17.84 -2.36
N VAL A 162 -0.39 -17.06 -1.28
CA VAL A 162 -1.48 -17.14 -0.29
C VAL A 162 -2.84 -16.84 -0.91
N ILE A 163 -2.96 -15.81 -1.75
CA ILE A 163 -4.19 -15.51 -2.47
C ILE A 163 -4.59 -16.67 -3.39
N GLY A 164 -3.63 -17.26 -4.11
CA GLY A 164 -3.87 -18.42 -4.96
C GLY A 164 -4.36 -19.65 -4.19
N MET A 165 -3.78 -19.92 -3.02
CA MET A 165 -4.22 -21.01 -2.13
C MET A 165 -5.64 -20.79 -1.62
N VAL A 166 -6.00 -19.57 -1.20
CA VAL A 166 -7.37 -19.27 -0.77
C VAL A 166 -8.35 -19.42 -1.93
N ALA A 167 -8.00 -18.88 -3.10
CA ALA A 167 -8.86 -18.88 -4.27
C ALA A 167 -9.10 -20.28 -4.86
N SER A 168 -8.19 -21.24 -4.64
CA SER A 168 -8.37 -22.63 -5.09
C SER A 168 -9.48 -23.36 -4.31
N VAL A 169 -9.82 -22.89 -3.11
CA VAL A 169 -10.89 -23.44 -2.27
C VAL A 169 -12.14 -22.57 -2.32
N ASP A 170 -11.99 -21.24 -2.18
CA ASP A 170 -13.09 -20.28 -2.28
C ASP A 170 -12.61 -19.01 -3.02
N PRO A 171 -12.90 -18.88 -4.34
CA PRO A 171 -12.41 -17.77 -5.17
C PRO A 171 -13.01 -16.40 -4.82
N SER A 172 -13.98 -16.35 -3.89
CA SER A 172 -14.64 -15.10 -3.49
C SER A 172 -14.21 -14.57 -2.12
N LEU A 173 -13.28 -15.25 -1.43
CA LEU A 173 -12.73 -14.79 -0.14
C LEU A 173 -11.49 -13.90 -0.26
N ALA A 174 -10.85 -13.84 -1.42
CA ALA A 174 -9.69 -13.00 -1.68
C ALA A 174 -9.88 -12.18 -2.97
N PRO A 175 -9.25 -11.00 -3.08
CA PRO A 175 -9.24 -10.24 -4.33
C PRO A 175 -8.62 -11.07 -5.45
N ARG A 176 -9.17 -10.92 -6.67
CA ARG A 176 -8.64 -11.60 -7.84
C ARG A 176 -7.23 -11.07 -8.17
N LEU A 177 -6.26 -11.97 -8.25
CA LEU A 177 -4.90 -11.66 -8.70
C LEU A 177 -4.88 -11.42 -10.21
N ILE A 178 -4.29 -10.29 -10.63
CA ILE A 178 -4.09 -9.92 -12.04
C ILE A 178 -2.65 -10.25 -12.46
N ALA A 179 -1.68 -9.89 -11.64
CA ALA A 179 -0.26 -10.16 -11.86
C ALA A 179 0.50 -10.19 -10.53
N SER A 180 1.64 -10.85 -10.50
CA SER A 180 2.56 -10.86 -9.36
C SER A 180 4.02 -10.96 -9.81
N GLU A 181 4.90 -10.38 -9.00
CA GLU A 181 6.35 -10.56 -9.03
C GLU A 181 6.85 -10.57 -7.57
N PRO A 182 8.08 -11.01 -7.27
CA PRO A 182 8.58 -11.01 -5.90
C PRO A 182 8.40 -9.66 -5.20
N GLY A 183 7.67 -9.65 -4.08
CA GLY A 183 7.39 -8.45 -3.28
C GLY A 183 6.36 -7.49 -3.87
N ARG A 184 5.61 -7.86 -4.91
CA ARG A 184 4.52 -7.03 -5.46
C ARG A 184 3.39 -7.82 -6.10
N VAL A 185 2.16 -7.34 -5.90
CA VAL A 185 0.93 -7.90 -6.46
C VAL A 185 0.07 -6.82 -7.10
N LEU A 186 -0.67 -7.21 -8.14
CA LEU A 186 -1.66 -6.40 -8.82
C LEU A 186 -2.99 -7.11 -8.67
N LEU A 187 -3.92 -6.47 -7.98
CA LEU A 187 -5.19 -7.06 -7.57
C LEU A 187 -6.34 -6.30 -8.24
N ALA A 188 -7.40 -7.02 -8.61
CA ALA A 188 -8.66 -6.39 -8.99
C ALA A 188 -9.28 -5.67 -7.78
N GLU A 189 -10.16 -4.70 -8.04
CA GLU A 189 -11.02 -4.11 -7.02
C GLU A 189 -11.77 -5.20 -6.25
N ALA A 190 -11.80 -5.08 -4.92
CA ALA A 190 -12.66 -5.86 -4.05
C ALA A 190 -13.80 -4.93 -3.57
N PRO A 191 -14.93 -4.86 -4.29
CA PRO A 191 -15.97 -3.90 -3.97
C PRO A 191 -16.58 -4.20 -2.60
N GLY A 192 -16.75 -3.15 -1.78
CA GLY A 192 -17.32 -3.29 -0.45
C GLY A 192 -17.16 -2.04 0.40
N VAL A 193 -17.44 -2.20 1.68
CA VAL A 193 -17.22 -1.19 2.72
C VAL A 193 -16.16 -1.70 3.71
N ASP A 194 -15.41 -0.78 4.30
CA ASP A 194 -14.46 -1.13 5.35
C ASP A 194 -15.18 -1.80 6.53
N CYS A 195 -14.62 -2.91 6.99
CA CYS A 195 -15.19 -3.77 8.02
C CYS A 195 -14.35 -3.71 9.30
N TRP A 196 -13.80 -2.54 9.66
CA TRP A 196 -13.01 -2.36 10.89
C TRP A 196 -13.79 -2.72 12.16
N GLN A 197 -15.11 -2.54 12.14
CA GLN A 197 -16.05 -2.98 13.18
C GLN A 197 -17.19 -3.75 12.49
N PRO A 198 -16.96 -5.01 12.09
CA PRO A 198 -17.95 -5.77 11.36
C PRO A 198 -19.14 -6.10 12.27
N GLY A 199 -20.35 -6.12 11.71
CA GLY A 199 -21.52 -6.65 12.41
C GLY A 199 -21.42 -8.17 12.60
N ASP A 200 -22.17 -8.70 13.56
CA ASP A 200 -22.19 -10.14 13.86
C ASP A 200 -22.56 -10.96 12.61
N ASP A 201 -23.47 -10.46 11.77
CA ASP A 201 -23.88 -11.10 10.51
C ASP A 201 -22.73 -11.28 9.52
N VAL A 202 -21.78 -10.33 9.50
CA VAL A 202 -20.58 -10.39 8.66
C VAL A 202 -19.63 -11.44 9.21
N VAL A 203 -19.44 -11.47 10.53
CA VAL A 203 -18.55 -12.43 11.21
C VAL A 203 -19.06 -13.86 11.00
N GLU A 204 -20.34 -14.10 11.27
CA GLU A 204 -21.00 -15.41 11.10
C GLU A 204 -20.93 -15.91 9.65
N ARG A 205 -20.96 -14.99 8.68
CA ARG A 205 -20.88 -15.32 7.26
C ARG A 205 -19.45 -15.60 6.78
N ILE A 206 -18.45 -14.88 7.28
CA ILE A 206 -17.09 -14.88 6.72
C ILE A 206 -16.16 -15.84 7.46
N VAL A 207 -16.23 -15.92 8.79
CA VAL A 207 -15.30 -16.74 9.58
C VAL A 207 -15.40 -18.24 9.25
N PRO A 208 -16.60 -18.86 9.17
CA PRO A 208 -16.69 -20.29 8.83
C PRO A 208 -16.09 -20.63 7.47
N ARG A 209 -16.18 -19.70 6.51
CA ARG A 209 -15.60 -19.89 5.17
C ARG A 209 -14.07 -19.87 5.22
N TRP A 210 -13.48 -18.96 6.00
CA TRP A 210 -12.03 -18.97 6.24
C TRP A 210 -11.57 -20.25 6.94
N VAL A 211 -12.31 -20.74 7.93
CA VAL A 211 -12.01 -22.02 8.61
C VAL A 211 -12.07 -23.19 7.63
N ALA A 212 -13.06 -23.21 6.73
CA ALA A 212 -13.16 -24.24 5.70
C ALA A 212 -11.97 -24.23 4.73
N VAL A 213 -11.51 -23.04 4.30
CA VAL A 213 -10.28 -22.89 3.49
C VAL A 213 -9.07 -23.44 4.24
N GLN A 214 -8.87 -23.05 5.49
CA GLN A 214 -7.76 -23.53 6.32
C GLN A 214 -7.78 -25.06 6.48
N ALA A 215 -8.95 -25.64 6.75
CA ALA A 215 -9.11 -27.08 6.91
C ALA A 215 -8.82 -27.85 5.61
N ALA A 216 -9.30 -27.35 4.47
CA ALA A 216 -9.04 -27.96 3.18
C ALA A 216 -7.54 -27.97 2.84
N LEU A 217 -6.86 -26.83 3.01
CA LEU A 217 -5.43 -26.70 2.72
C LEU A 217 -4.56 -27.53 3.69
N ALA A 218 -4.93 -27.60 4.98
CA ALA A 218 -4.23 -28.45 5.94
C ALA A 218 -4.37 -29.95 5.59
N GLY A 219 -5.55 -30.36 5.10
CA GLY A 219 -5.80 -31.72 4.62
C GLY A 219 -4.96 -32.07 3.38
N SER A 220 -4.85 -31.16 2.42
CA SER A 220 -4.04 -31.36 1.21
C SER A 220 -2.53 -31.49 1.51
N ALA A 221 -1.99 -30.68 2.42
CA ALA A 221 -0.59 -30.76 2.82
C ALA A 221 -0.22 -32.12 3.47
N SER A 222 -1.17 -32.74 4.17
CA SER A 222 -0.98 -34.07 4.77
C SER A 222 -1.00 -35.21 3.73
N ALA A 223 -1.66 -35.02 2.58
CA ALA A 223 -1.69 -36.00 1.49
C ALA A 223 -0.42 -35.95 0.62
N ASP A 224 0.12 -34.76 0.35
CA ASP A 224 1.36 -34.59 -0.44
C ASP A 224 2.61 -35.04 0.31
N SER A 225 2.64 -34.88 1.64
CA SER A 225 3.73 -35.42 2.48
C SER A 225 3.71 -36.95 2.56
N ALA A 226 2.53 -37.59 2.41
CA ALA A 226 2.40 -39.04 2.36
C ALA A 226 2.80 -39.64 0.99
N SER A 227 2.62 -38.90 -0.11
CA SER A 227 3.00 -39.35 -1.46
C SER A 227 4.50 -39.22 -1.75
N ALA A 228 5.18 -38.22 -1.17
CA ALA A 228 6.63 -38.05 -1.30
C ALA A 228 7.46 -39.10 -0.52
N GLY A 229 6.88 -39.75 0.50
CA GLY A 229 7.54 -40.80 1.28
C GLY A 229 7.60 -42.19 0.63
N GLY A 230 6.93 -42.38 -0.52
CA GLY A 230 6.81 -43.69 -1.17
C GLY A 230 7.88 -44.05 -2.21
N ALA A 231 8.79 -43.12 -2.56
CA ALA A 231 9.69 -43.29 -3.71
C ALA A 231 11.14 -43.71 -3.36
N LEU A 232 11.44 -44.12 -2.13
CA LEU A 232 12.78 -44.59 -1.73
C LEU A 232 12.73 -45.98 -1.07
N ALA A 233 12.38 -47.00 -1.85
CA ALA A 233 12.70 -48.40 -1.53
C ALA A 233 12.64 -49.26 -2.81
N GLY A 234 13.77 -49.39 -3.50
CA GLY A 234 13.90 -50.25 -4.67
C GLY A 234 15.21 -50.05 -5.41
N GLY A 235 16.29 -50.60 -4.88
CA GLY A 235 17.64 -50.62 -5.47
C GLY A 235 18.65 -51.26 -4.54
#